data_AF-A0A218NNR6-F1
#
_entry.id   AF-A0A218NNR6-F1
#
_cell.length_a   1.000
_cell.length_b   1.000
_cell.length_c   1.000
_cell.angle_alpha   90.00
_cell.angle_beta   90.00
_cell.angle_gamma   90.00
#
_symmetry.space_group_name_H-M   'P 1'
#
loop_
_entity.id
_entity.type
_entity.pdbx_description
1 polymer ?
#
loop_
_entity_poly.entity_id
_entity_poly.type
_entity_poly.pdbx_seq_one_letter_code
_entity_poly.pdbx_strand_id
1 'polypeptide(L)'
;MFKMAEDYSNRDEKKEEIRKNEKGIKKQKFELNKYLPYILILLVLVVVIVLFASLSAQLNSISSKLENISSSKPTTATNNTAGNVTLSDPSYKITGSLIVPPKSLPNDPIITANASFGSRLTNINQPLNASELAIFNNANDSYFEEAGQMILNGTFGGYVFGSTTGSNAEVKKLDNPFVVNGKPSVIYLGSITCIYCGENRWAMALALGRFGNFSELYKGYSSFGDHDIPTIYWAPSHYNQSAEDLGNFYSSKYINFISIEDTLPITGGFQLNPMSTIQSRINATNNSIYIDAFDLILGLNNFEGTPYTIWGKYNVLGADDADFGFKSEPSGNPSIEYKTHNMVFDNISHPDSEFGYLEYAGADLYIAMTCATINNTAPICSLPVIPKLESYEGYN
;
A
#
# COMPACT_ATOMS: atom_id res chain seq x y z
N MET A 1 39.67 -65.68 15.44
CA MET A 1 38.34 -66.30 15.64
C MET A 1 37.67 -65.83 16.94
N PHE A 2 38.36 -65.78 18.08
CA PHE A 2 37.78 -65.29 19.36
C PHE A 2 37.25 -63.85 19.35
N LYS A 3 37.95 -62.92 18.69
CA LYS A 3 37.54 -61.49 18.65
C LYS A 3 36.23 -61.23 17.87
N MET A 4 35.86 -62.12 16.94
CA MET A 4 34.58 -62.00 16.23
C MET A 4 33.41 -62.46 17.10
N ALA A 5 33.57 -63.50 17.93
CA ALA A 5 32.47 -64.00 18.76
C ALA A 5 32.06 -62.98 19.84
N GLU A 6 33.03 -62.27 20.42
CA GLU A 6 32.80 -61.22 21.42
C GLU A 6 32.09 -60.00 20.82
N ASP A 7 32.43 -59.62 19.58
CA ASP A 7 31.78 -58.53 18.84
C ASP A 7 30.35 -58.84 18.39
N TYR A 8 29.98 -60.13 18.30
CA TYR A 8 28.60 -60.54 18.03
C TYR A 8 27.76 -60.52 19.31
N SER A 9 28.29 -61.01 20.44
CA SER A 9 27.60 -60.97 21.74
C SER A 9 27.25 -59.56 22.18
N ASN A 10 28.19 -58.62 22.07
CA ASN A 10 27.95 -57.20 22.42
C ASN A 10 26.91 -56.51 21.52
N ARG A 11 26.76 -56.96 20.27
CA ARG A 11 25.76 -56.39 19.35
C ARG A 11 24.35 -56.86 19.67
N ASP A 12 24.18 -58.08 20.16
CA ASP A 12 22.87 -58.61 20.48
C ASP A 12 22.35 -58.05 21.83
N GLU A 13 23.22 -57.87 22.83
CA GLU A 13 22.84 -57.16 24.08
C GLU A 13 22.40 -55.72 23.80
N LYS A 14 23.14 -55.00 22.96
CA LYS A 14 22.79 -53.62 22.58
C LYS A 14 21.46 -53.53 21.83
N LYS A 15 21.13 -54.51 20.99
CA LYS A 15 19.83 -54.56 20.29
C LYS A 15 18.67 -54.81 21.25
N GLU A 16 18.89 -55.63 22.28
CA GLU A 16 17.88 -55.93 23.28
C GLU A 16 17.59 -54.71 24.18
N GLU A 17 18.63 -53.96 24.55
CA GLU A 17 18.49 -52.68 25.27
C GLU A 17 17.71 -51.64 24.45
N ILE A 18 18.01 -51.49 23.15
CA ILE A 18 17.28 -50.60 22.25
C ILE A 18 15.80 -50.98 22.17
N ARG A 19 15.47 -52.27 22.01
CA ARG A 19 14.06 -52.73 22.00
C ARG A 19 13.34 -52.46 23.31
N LYS A 20 14.02 -52.56 24.44
CA LYS A 20 13.44 -52.27 25.75
C LYS A 20 13.13 -50.77 25.90
N ASN A 21 14.05 -49.91 25.44
CA ASN A 21 13.85 -48.47 25.44
C ASN A 21 12.73 -48.02 24.50
N GLU A 22 12.63 -48.60 23.29
CA GLU A 22 11.52 -48.30 22.37
C GLU A 22 10.15 -48.68 22.95
N LYS A 23 10.05 -49.81 23.64
CA LYS A 23 8.81 -50.21 24.33
C LYS A 23 8.46 -49.24 25.46
N GLY A 24 9.45 -48.76 26.21
CA GLY A 24 9.27 -47.73 27.23
C GLY A 24 8.72 -46.42 26.67
N ILE A 25 9.30 -45.94 25.57
CA ILE A 25 8.88 -44.70 24.89
C ILE A 25 7.45 -44.84 24.33
N LYS A 26 7.11 -45.99 23.73
CA LYS A 26 5.76 -46.24 23.22
C LYS A 26 4.72 -46.25 24.35
N LYS A 27 5.05 -46.82 25.51
CA LYS A 27 4.18 -46.80 26.69
C LYS A 27 3.97 -45.38 27.23
N GLN A 28 5.02 -44.56 27.30
CA GLN A 28 4.90 -43.16 27.72
C GLN A 28 4.08 -42.32 26.74
N LYS A 29 4.26 -42.49 25.42
CA LYS A 29 3.44 -41.80 24.42
C LYS A 29 1.96 -42.19 24.50
N PHE A 30 1.68 -43.45 24.80
CA PHE A 30 0.30 -43.93 24.98
C PHE A 30 -0.37 -43.29 26.20
N GLU A 31 0.33 -43.21 27.34
CA GLU A 31 -0.17 -42.52 28.54
C GLU A 31 -0.35 -41.01 28.29
N LEU A 32 0.58 -40.35 27.61
CA LEU A 32 0.47 -38.92 27.30
C LEU A 32 -0.73 -38.62 26.38
N ASN A 33 -0.96 -39.44 25.35
CA ASN A 33 -2.11 -39.28 24.45
C ASN A 33 -3.46 -39.47 25.16
N LYS A 34 -3.50 -40.25 26.24
CA LYS A 34 -4.72 -40.41 27.05
C LYS A 34 -5.13 -39.09 27.74
N TYR A 35 -4.16 -38.27 28.13
CA TYR A 35 -4.41 -37.00 28.84
C TYR A 35 -4.47 -35.77 27.91
N LEU A 36 -3.93 -35.87 26.70
CA LEU A 36 -3.91 -34.78 25.71
C LEU A 36 -5.29 -34.14 25.44
N PRO A 37 -6.41 -34.87 25.24
CA PRO A 37 -7.71 -34.24 25.02
C PRO A 37 -8.20 -33.46 26.25
N TYR A 38 -7.89 -33.91 27.47
CA TYR A 38 -8.27 -33.22 28.69
C TYR A 38 -7.46 -31.93 28.89
N ILE A 39 -6.17 -31.95 28.55
CA ILE A 39 -5.31 -30.76 28.57
C ILE A 39 -5.82 -29.71 27.57
N LEU A 40 -6.21 -30.14 26.36
CA LEU A 40 -6.79 -29.24 25.35
C LEU A 40 -8.12 -28.64 25.81
N ILE A 41 -9.02 -29.43 26.40
CA ILE A 41 -10.28 -28.94 26.96
C ILE A 41 -10.02 -27.91 28.07
N LEU A 42 -9.05 -28.16 28.95
CA LEU A 42 -8.71 -27.27 30.05
C LEU A 42 -8.11 -25.95 29.54
N LEU A 43 -7.28 -25.99 28.50
CA LEU A 43 -6.77 -24.79 27.83
C LEU A 43 -7.88 -23.97 27.19
N VAL A 44 -8.83 -24.61 26.48
CA VAL A 44 -9.99 -23.93 25.89
C VAL A 44 -10.84 -23.27 26.98
N LEU A 45 -11.10 -23.96 28.10
CA LEU A 45 -11.85 -23.38 29.22
C LEU A 45 -11.14 -22.16 29.83
N VAL A 46 -9.82 -22.20 29.99
CA VAL A 46 -9.05 -21.04 30.48
C VAL A 46 -9.17 -19.86 29.52
N VAL A 47 -9.04 -20.08 28.21
CA VAL A 47 -9.20 -19.02 27.19
C VAL A 47 -10.61 -18.42 27.24
N VAL A 48 -11.66 -19.25 27.33
CA VAL A 48 -13.04 -18.78 27.44
C VAL A 48 -13.26 -17.95 28.70
N ILE A 49 -12.72 -18.36 29.85
CA ILE A 49 -12.82 -17.61 31.11
C ILE A 49 -12.12 -16.25 30.99
N VAL A 50 -10.93 -16.18 30.38
CA VAL A 50 -10.20 -14.93 30.15
C VAL A 50 -10.98 -14.00 29.22
N LEU A 51 -11.55 -14.53 28.13
CA LEU A 51 -12.38 -13.76 27.20
C LEU A 51 -13.62 -13.20 27.92
N PHE A 52 -14.33 -14.01 28.70
CA PHE A 52 -15.47 -13.54 29.50
C PHE A 52 -15.08 -12.46 30.52
N ALA A 53 -13.94 -12.61 31.19
CA ALA A 53 -13.42 -11.60 32.12
C ALA A 53 -13.11 -10.27 31.38
N SER A 54 -12.47 -10.32 30.21
CA SER A 54 -12.20 -9.12 29.41
C SER A 54 -13.47 -8.44 28.90
N LEU A 55 -14.46 -9.20 28.46
CA LEU A 55 -15.73 -8.67 27.95
C LEU A 55 -16.54 -8.01 29.08
N SER A 56 -16.57 -8.61 30.27
CA SER A 56 -17.24 -8.00 31.44
C SER A 56 -16.57 -6.71 31.90
N ALA A 57 -15.23 -6.61 31.82
CA ALA A 57 -14.51 -5.37 32.10
C ALA A 57 -14.85 -4.26 31.08
N GLN A 58 -14.95 -4.60 29.78
CA GLN A 58 -15.35 -3.65 28.74
C GLN A 58 -16.80 -3.18 28.90
N LEU A 59 -17.73 -4.07 29.24
CA LEU A 59 -19.13 -3.71 29.49
C LEU A 59 -19.30 -2.74 30.68
N ASN A 60 -18.52 -2.93 31.76
CA ASN A 60 -18.52 -2.02 32.91
C ASN A 60 -17.94 -0.63 32.57
N SER A 61 -16.92 -0.57 31.69
CA SER A 61 -16.39 0.69 31.15
C SER A 61 -17.42 1.43 30.29
N ILE A 62 -18.28 0.72 29.57
CA ILE A 62 -19.33 1.34 28.74
C ILE A 62 -20.48 1.85 29.61
N SER A 63 -20.90 1.10 30.63
CA SER A 63 -21.98 1.51 31.56
C SER A 63 -21.63 2.79 32.32
N SER A 64 -20.39 2.92 32.81
CA SER A 64 -19.91 4.13 33.50
C SER A 64 -19.76 5.34 32.56
N LYS A 65 -19.48 5.12 31.28
CA LYS A 65 -19.51 6.20 30.27
C LYS A 65 -20.93 6.66 29.95
N LEU A 66 -21.92 5.77 29.99
CA LEU A 66 -23.32 6.11 29.75
C LEU A 66 -23.96 6.91 30.92
N GLU A 67 -23.60 6.63 32.17
CA GLU A 67 -24.09 7.42 33.32
C GLU A 67 -23.55 8.86 33.34
N ASN A 68 -22.36 9.11 32.79
CA ASN A 68 -21.78 10.45 32.66
C ASN A 68 -22.42 11.31 31.55
N ILE A 69 -23.17 10.72 30.62
CA ILE A 69 -23.85 11.45 29.53
C ILE A 69 -25.22 11.99 29.98
N SER A 70 -25.81 11.43 31.05
CA SER A 70 -27.16 11.78 31.51
C SER A 70 -27.22 13.05 32.39
N SER A 71 -26.09 13.58 32.88
CA SER A 71 -26.05 14.77 33.75
C SER A 71 -25.60 16.06 33.07
N SER A 72 -25.13 16.02 31.82
CA SER A 72 -24.88 17.22 31.03
C SER A 72 -26.13 17.61 30.26
N LYS A 73 -26.87 18.58 30.78
CA LYS A 73 -27.91 19.34 30.06
C LYS A 73 -27.34 19.71 28.67
N PRO A 74 -28.05 19.44 27.56
CA PRO A 74 -27.55 19.71 26.22
C PRO A 74 -27.33 21.22 26.10
N THR A 75 -26.07 21.63 26.18
CA THR A 75 -25.67 22.94 25.68
C THR A 75 -25.81 22.79 24.19
N THR A 76 -26.68 23.60 23.60
CA THR A 76 -26.99 23.65 22.18
C THR A 76 -25.70 23.51 21.38
N ALA A 77 -25.44 22.29 20.90
CA ALA A 77 -24.43 22.06 19.89
C ALA A 77 -24.94 22.85 18.70
N THR A 78 -24.30 23.99 18.43
CA THR A 78 -24.28 24.54 17.09
C THR A 78 -23.87 23.38 16.20
N ASN A 79 -24.82 22.89 15.41
CA ASN A 79 -24.53 22.11 14.23
C ASN A 79 -23.48 22.90 13.47
N ASN A 80 -22.21 22.54 13.64
CA ASN A 80 -21.19 22.83 12.65
C ASN A 80 -21.62 21.98 11.46
N THR A 81 -22.54 22.55 10.69
CA THR A 81 -22.58 22.37 9.26
C THR A 81 -21.13 22.32 8.85
N ALA A 82 -20.68 21.19 8.29
CA ALA A 82 -19.55 21.22 7.39
C ALA A 82 -19.76 22.47 6.57
N GLY A 83 -18.88 23.46 6.75
CA GLY A 83 -19.03 24.73 6.07
C GLY A 83 -19.26 24.37 4.62
N ASN A 84 -20.32 24.93 4.01
CA ASN A 84 -20.47 24.85 2.57
C ASN A 84 -19.16 25.41 2.00
N VAL A 85 -18.21 24.52 1.70
CA VAL A 85 -16.97 24.86 1.02
C VAL A 85 -17.47 25.29 -0.33
N THR A 86 -17.62 26.61 -0.45
CA THR A 86 -18.05 27.22 -1.68
C THR A 86 -16.81 27.16 -2.55
N LEU A 87 -16.71 26.10 -3.34
CA LEU A 87 -15.62 25.91 -4.31
C LEU A 87 -15.47 27.21 -5.08
N SER A 88 -14.33 27.89 -4.91
CA SER A 88 -14.12 29.25 -5.41
C SER A 88 -14.11 29.32 -6.94
N ASP A 89 -13.95 28.19 -7.60
CA ASP A 89 -14.12 28.04 -9.04
C ASP A 89 -14.61 26.60 -9.36
N PRO A 90 -15.85 26.40 -9.83
CA PRO A 90 -16.33 25.08 -10.27
C PRO A 90 -15.55 24.53 -11.48
N SER A 91 -14.71 25.36 -12.12
CA SER A 91 -13.85 24.96 -13.22
C SER A 91 -12.50 24.37 -12.76
N TYR A 92 -12.17 24.46 -11.46
CA TYR A 92 -10.91 24.00 -10.86
C TYR A 92 -9.65 24.48 -11.60
N LYS A 93 -9.65 25.73 -12.10
CA LYS A 93 -8.51 26.30 -12.82
C LYS A 93 -7.72 27.23 -11.90
N ILE A 94 -6.64 26.72 -11.34
CA ILE A 94 -5.83 27.41 -10.34
C ILE A 94 -4.46 27.77 -10.95
N THR A 95 -3.91 28.91 -10.51
CA THR A 95 -2.53 29.30 -10.83
C THR A 95 -1.76 29.41 -9.53
N GLY A 96 -0.55 28.85 -9.47
CA GLY A 96 0.25 28.88 -8.26
C GLY A 96 1.50 28.01 -8.34
N SER A 97 2.24 27.96 -7.25
CA SER A 97 3.44 27.12 -7.14
C SER A 97 3.11 25.82 -6.40
N LEU A 98 3.48 24.69 -7.00
CA LEU A 98 3.51 23.41 -6.29
C LEU A 98 4.56 23.46 -5.17
N ILE A 99 4.30 22.74 -4.09
CA ILE A 99 5.26 22.58 -3.00
C ILE A 99 6.45 21.76 -3.51
N VAL A 100 7.66 22.30 -3.30
CA VAL A 100 8.92 21.57 -3.47
C VAL A 100 9.39 21.17 -2.06
N PRO A 101 9.34 19.88 -1.71
CA PRO A 101 9.71 19.43 -0.37
C PRO A 101 11.23 19.53 -0.14
N PRO A 102 11.69 19.50 1.12
CA PRO A 102 13.11 19.36 1.41
C PRO A 102 13.63 18.01 0.92
N LYS A 103 14.93 17.94 0.58
CA LYS A 103 15.58 16.68 0.15
C LYS A 103 16.03 15.78 1.30
N SER A 104 15.86 16.24 2.53
CA SER A 104 16.24 15.53 3.75
C SER A 104 15.47 16.05 4.94
N LEU A 105 15.15 15.16 5.88
CA LEU A 105 14.53 15.50 7.15
C LEU A 105 15.51 15.19 8.28
N PRO A 106 16.09 16.20 8.96
CA PRO A 106 17.08 15.95 10.03
C PRO A 106 16.56 15.09 11.19
N ASN A 107 15.26 15.16 11.47
CA ASN A 107 14.62 14.39 12.54
C ASN A 107 14.25 12.96 12.12
N ASP A 108 14.31 12.66 10.82
CA ASP A 108 13.98 11.37 10.22
C ASP A 108 15.09 11.00 9.21
N PRO A 109 16.32 10.76 9.71
CA PRO A 109 17.50 10.52 8.87
C PRO A 109 17.39 9.18 8.13
N ILE A 110 18.29 8.97 7.17
CA ILE A 110 18.37 7.70 6.45
C ILE A 110 18.71 6.57 7.44
N ILE A 111 17.88 5.53 7.49
CA ILE A 111 18.18 4.32 8.28
C ILE A 111 19.09 3.41 7.44
N THR A 112 20.33 3.16 7.87
CA THR A 112 21.31 2.39 7.07
C THR A 112 21.62 0.99 7.61
N ALA A 113 20.96 0.53 8.68
CA ALA A 113 21.27 -0.74 9.33
C ALA A 113 20.09 -1.71 9.33
N ASN A 114 20.34 -2.97 8.92
CA ASN A 114 19.40 -4.08 9.05
C ASN A 114 19.22 -4.46 10.52
N ALA A 115 18.03 -4.93 10.88
CA ALA A 115 17.78 -5.68 12.11
C ALA A 115 17.03 -7.01 11.81
N SER A 116 16.50 -7.72 12.81
CA SER A 116 15.77 -9.01 12.69
C SER A 116 14.30 -8.88 12.26
N PHE A 117 13.71 -9.86 11.55
CA PHE A 117 12.27 -9.96 11.13
C PHE A 117 11.33 -8.85 11.66
N GLY A 118 10.81 -7.98 10.78
CA GLY A 118 10.30 -6.65 11.17
C GLY A 118 11.35 -5.54 11.06
N SER A 119 12.41 -5.77 10.27
CA SER A 119 13.61 -4.92 10.21
C SER A 119 14.21 -4.78 8.83
N ARG A 120 13.37 -4.95 7.81
CA ARG A 120 13.78 -4.71 6.42
C ARG A 120 14.12 -3.25 6.14
N LEU A 121 13.99 -2.36 7.14
CA LEU A 121 14.24 -0.93 7.07
C LEU A 121 15.71 -0.54 6.89
N THR A 122 16.33 -1.00 5.83
CA THR A 122 17.46 -0.28 5.29
C THR A 122 16.95 0.70 4.26
N ASN A 123 17.61 1.84 4.22
CA ASN A 123 17.47 2.85 3.21
C ASN A 123 16.15 3.62 3.22
N ILE A 124 15.37 3.62 4.31
CA ILE A 124 14.25 4.58 4.43
C ILE A 124 14.79 6.00 4.19
N ASN A 125 14.09 6.80 3.39
CA ASN A 125 14.49 8.15 2.98
C ASN A 125 15.81 8.18 2.20
N GLN A 126 16.36 7.04 1.76
CA GLN A 126 17.49 7.05 0.82
C GLN A 126 16.97 7.44 -0.57
N PRO A 127 17.54 8.47 -1.21
CA PRO A 127 17.17 8.81 -2.58
C PRO A 127 17.59 7.70 -3.55
N LEU A 128 16.76 7.45 -4.56
CA LEU A 128 17.09 6.54 -5.65
C LEU A 128 18.29 7.07 -6.45
N ASN A 129 19.17 6.16 -6.87
CA ASN A 129 20.27 6.52 -7.76
C ASN A 129 19.77 6.66 -9.22
N ALA A 130 20.65 7.15 -10.11
CA ALA A 130 20.28 7.42 -11.50
C ALA A 130 19.77 6.19 -12.26
N SER A 131 20.33 5.00 -12.01
CA SER A 131 19.90 3.75 -12.64
C SER A 131 18.53 3.30 -12.10
N GLU A 132 18.29 3.45 -10.79
CA GLU A 132 17.00 3.16 -10.17
C GLU A 132 15.90 4.12 -10.67
N LEU A 133 16.19 5.43 -10.79
CA LEU A 133 15.26 6.40 -11.38
C LEU A 133 14.97 6.13 -12.87
N ALA A 134 15.97 5.64 -13.61
CA ALA A 134 15.81 5.33 -15.03
C ALA A 134 14.81 4.20 -15.28
N ILE A 135 14.58 3.31 -14.31
CA ILE A 135 13.54 2.27 -14.40
C ILE A 135 12.18 2.90 -14.67
N PHE A 136 11.84 4.01 -14.01
CA PHE A 136 10.55 4.69 -14.21
C PHE A 136 10.60 5.70 -15.35
N ASN A 137 11.65 6.53 -15.39
CA ASN A 137 11.79 7.62 -16.34
C ASN A 137 12.05 7.16 -17.78
N ASN A 138 12.62 5.96 -17.96
CA ASN A 138 12.99 5.40 -19.25
C ASN A 138 12.49 3.95 -19.43
N ALA A 139 11.41 3.56 -18.75
CA ALA A 139 10.76 2.27 -18.95
C ALA A 139 10.46 2.04 -20.45
N ASN A 140 10.70 0.82 -20.93
CA ASN A 140 10.51 0.49 -22.34
C ASN A 140 9.01 0.38 -22.66
N ASP A 141 8.56 1.10 -23.69
CA ASP A 141 7.18 1.10 -24.18
C ASP A 141 6.66 -0.31 -24.52
N SER A 142 7.53 -1.26 -24.89
CA SER A 142 7.11 -2.64 -25.17
C SER A 142 6.54 -3.35 -23.94
N TYR A 143 6.98 -2.99 -22.73
CA TYR A 143 6.49 -3.60 -21.49
C TYR A 143 5.04 -3.17 -21.18
N PHE A 144 4.71 -1.90 -21.45
CA PHE A 144 3.35 -1.38 -21.40
C PHE A 144 2.47 -2.05 -22.48
N GLU A 145 2.95 -2.12 -23.72
CA GLU A 145 2.17 -2.77 -24.78
C GLU A 145 1.85 -4.23 -24.43
N GLU A 146 2.82 -5.00 -23.93
CA GLU A 146 2.62 -6.39 -23.53
C GLU A 146 1.68 -6.53 -22.32
N ALA A 147 1.89 -5.75 -21.25
CA ALA A 147 1.06 -5.79 -20.05
C ALA A 147 -0.40 -5.40 -20.34
N GLY A 148 -0.64 -4.36 -21.13
CA GLY A 148 -1.99 -3.99 -21.52
C GLY A 148 -2.67 -5.05 -22.40
N GLN A 149 -1.93 -5.78 -23.26
CA GLN A 149 -2.52 -6.92 -23.99
C GLN A 149 -2.93 -8.04 -23.02
N MET A 150 -2.17 -8.25 -21.94
CA MET A 150 -2.52 -9.20 -20.87
C MET A 150 -3.78 -8.80 -20.09
N ILE A 151 -4.06 -7.50 -19.92
CA ILE A 151 -5.37 -7.03 -19.42
C ILE A 151 -6.47 -7.42 -20.41
N LEU A 152 -6.34 -6.99 -21.67
CA LEU A 152 -7.40 -7.12 -22.68
C LEU A 152 -7.77 -8.58 -23.00
N ASN A 153 -6.82 -9.51 -22.84
CA ASN A 153 -7.07 -10.94 -23.07
C ASN A 153 -7.49 -11.70 -21.78
N GLY A 154 -7.58 -11.01 -20.64
CA GLY A 154 -7.99 -11.58 -19.35
C GLY A 154 -6.94 -12.42 -18.64
N THR A 155 -5.65 -12.29 -19.00
CA THR A 155 -4.54 -13.03 -18.34
C THR A 155 -4.54 -12.81 -16.83
N PHE A 156 -4.81 -11.58 -16.38
CA PHE A 156 -4.84 -11.23 -14.96
C PHE A 156 -6.19 -11.46 -14.29
N GLY A 157 -7.17 -12.15 -14.89
CA GLY A 157 -8.38 -12.58 -14.19
C GLY A 157 -9.04 -11.58 -13.23
N GLY A 158 -9.09 -10.29 -13.59
CA GLY A 158 -9.68 -9.22 -12.78
C GLY A 158 -8.83 -8.58 -11.69
N TYR A 159 -7.57 -8.98 -11.50
CA TYR A 159 -6.67 -8.48 -10.43
C TYR A 159 -6.20 -7.04 -10.64
N VAL A 160 -6.29 -6.55 -11.88
CA VAL A 160 -5.97 -5.18 -12.22
C VAL A 160 -7.30 -4.42 -12.28
N PHE A 161 -7.60 -3.62 -11.24
CA PHE A 161 -8.84 -2.84 -11.07
C PHE A 161 -10.13 -3.62 -11.39
N GLY A 162 -10.51 -4.58 -10.53
CA GLY A 162 -11.89 -5.07 -10.45
C GLY A 162 -12.49 -5.70 -11.72
N SER A 163 -11.69 -6.12 -12.69
CA SER A 163 -12.18 -6.60 -13.99
C SER A 163 -12.81 -8.01 -13.97
N THR A 164 -13.00 -8.65 -12.80
CA THR A 164 -13.93 -9.80 -12.71
C THR A 164 -14.66 -9.85 -11.37
N THR A 165 -15.93 -9.43 -11.38
CA THR A 165 -16.97 -9.87 -10.44
C THR A 165 -16.69 -9.63 -8.94
N GLY A 166 -16.82 -8.38 -8.46
CA GLY A 166 -17.37 -8.17 -7.10
C GLY A 166 -16.64 -7.25 -6.12
N SER A 167 -15.43 -6.77 -6.40
CA SER A 167 -14.80 -5.67 -5.66
C SER A 167 -14.19 -4.68 -6.66
N ASN A 168 -15.02 -3.74 -7.13
CA ASN A 168 -14.59 -2.72 -8.06
C ASN A 168 -13.92 -1.60 -7.27
N ALA A 169 -12.65 -1.29 -7.54
CA ALA A 169 -12.19 0.07 -7.39
C ALA A 169 -13.06 0.92 -8.34
N GLU A 170 -14.09 1.59 -7.79
CA GLU A 170 -15.11 2.25 -8.61
C GLU A 170 -14.51 3.52 -9.23
N VAL A 171 -14.07 3.46 -10.49
CA VAL A 171 -13.57 4.65 -11.17
C VAL A 171 -14.73 5.62 -11.44
N LYS A 172 -14.74 6.77 -10.77
CA LYS A 172 -15.74 7.83 -10.96
C LYS A 172 -15.23 8.90 -11.91
N LYS A 173 -16.01 9.22 -12.94
CA LYS A 173 -15.69 10.30 -13.89
C LYS A 173 -16.13 11.65 -13.32
N LEU A 174 -15.21 12.60 -13.29
CA LEU A 174 -15.42 14.01 -12.97
C LEU A 174 -15.85 14.79 -14.22
N ASP A 175 -16.70 15.80 -14.05
CA ASP A 175 -17.11 16.68 -15.14
C ASP A 175 -15.91 17.45 -15.73
N ASN A 176 -15.04 17.94 -14.84
CA ASN A 176 -13.84 18.69 -15.20
C ASN A 176 -12.63 18.18 -14.40
N PRO A 177 -11.43 18.15 -15.00
CA PRO A 177 -10.21 17.83 -14.27
C PRO A 177 -9.78 19.00 -13.39
N PHE A 178 -9.02 18.72 -12.34
CA PHE A 178 -8.34 19.75 -11.56
C PHE A 178 -7.14 20.31 -12.34
N VAL A 179 -7.17 21.58 -12.72
CA VAL A 179 -6.19 22.20 -13.62
C VAL A 179 -5.33 23.20 -12.85
N VAL A 180 -4.01 22.98 -12.87
CA VAL A 180 -3.04 23.91 -12.28
C VAL A 180 -2.10 24.42 -13.37
N ASN A 181 -1.93 25.74 -13.47
CA ASN A 181 -1.05 26.37 -14.45
C ASN A 181 -1.29 25.89 -15.89
N GLY A 182 -2.56 25.66 -16.25
CA GLY A 182 -2.97 25.23 -17.60
C GLY A 182 -2.80 23.74 -17.91
N LYS A 183 -2.36 22.92 -16.94
CA LYS A 183 -2.25 21.46 -17.09
C LYS A 183 -3.23 20.74 -16.15
N PRO A 184 -3.92 19.68 -16.60
CA PRO A 184 -4.62 18.76 -15.70
C PRO A 184 -3.69 18.19 -14.64
N SER A 185 -4.23 17.78 -13.51
CA SER A 185 -3.45 17.29 -12.37
C SER A 185 -3.79 15.85 -12.07
N VAL A 186 -2.75 15.10 -11.69
CA VAL A 186 -2.88 13.87 -10.91
C VAL A 186 -2.82 14.25 -9.45
N ILE A 187 -3.85 13.89 -8.68
CA ILE A 187 -3.91 14.11 -7.23
C ILE A 187 -3.78 12.77 -6.55
N TYR A 188 -2.93 12.70 -5.53
CA TYR A 188 -2.71 11.50 -4.73
C TYR A 188 -2.84 11.84 -3.25
N LEU A 189 -3.65 11.07 -2.54
CA LEU A 189 -3.74 11.04 -1.08
C LEU A 189 -3.45 9.62 -0.62
N GLY A 190 -2.37 9.43 0.13
CA GLY A 190 -2.03 8.15 0.72
C GLY A 190 -1.58 8.26 2.16
N SER A 191 -0.97 7.18 2.63
CA SER A 191 -0.20 7.16 3.87
C SER A 191 1.04 6.31 3.72
N ILE A 192 2.15 6.72 4.34
CA ILE A 192 3.37 5.90 4.36
C ILE A 192 3.17 4.59 5.13
N THR A 193 2.16 4.53 6.00
CA THR A 193 1.81 3.33 6.79
C THR A 193 0.83 2.41 6.06
N CYS A 194 0.33 2.82 4.89
CA CYS A 194 -0.68 2.09 4.13
C CYS A 194 -0.03 1.06 3.21
N ILE A 195 -0.36 -0.21 3.42
CA ILE A 195 0.13 -1.33 2.62
C ILE A 195 -0.28 -1.22 1.15
N TYR A 196 -1.56 -0.97 0.86
CA TYR A 196 -2.06 -0.81 -0.52
C TYR A 196 -1.41 0.39 -1.24
N CYS A 197 -1.07 1.43 -0.48
CA CYS A 197 -0.36 2.59 -0.99
C CYS A 197 1.09 2.21 -1.32
N GLY A 198 1.73 1.42 -0.45
CA GLY A 198 3.07 0.90 -0.69
C GLY A 198 3.19 0.12 -1.99
N GLU A 199 2.20 -0.71 -2.26
CA GLU A 199 2.08 -1.52 -3.45
C GLU A 199 1.83 -0.65 -4.70
N ASN A 200 0.78 0.17 -4.68
CA ASN A 200 0.36 0.94 -5.85
C ASN A 200 1.40 1.97 -6.35
N ARG A 201 2.26 2.49 -5.46
CA ARG A 201 3.22 3.55 -5.85
C ARG A 201 4.17 3.12 -6.97
N TRP A 202 4.46 1.83 -7.13
CA TRP A 202 5.30 1.30 -8.21
C TRP A 202 4.66 1.50 -9.59
N ALA A 203 3.46 0.95 -9.81
CA ALA A 203 2.63 1.21 -11.00
C ALA A 203 2.39 2.70 -11.25
N MET A 204 2.09 3.48 -10.20
CA MET A 204 1.91 4.92 -10.33
C MET A 204 3.16 5.64 -10.83
N ALA A 205 4.35 5.28 -10.33
CA ALA A 205 5.61 5.88 -10.78
C ALA A 205 5.93 5.50 -12.23
N LEU A 206 5.65 4.26 -12.65
CA LEU A 206 5.73 3.85 -14.05
C LEU A 206 4.85 4.72 -14.95
N ALA A 207 3.58 4.91 -14.56
CA ALA A 207 2.63 5.74 -15.31
C ALA A 207 3.07 7.21 -15.39
N LEU A 208 3.41 7.82 -14.25
CA LEU A 208 3.86 9.21 -14.18
C LEU A 208 5.14 9.43 -15.01
N GLY A 209 6.05 8.46 -15.01
CA GLY A 209 7.27 8.48 -15.83
C GLY A 209 7.00 8.57 -17.34
N ARG A 210 5.82 8.16 -17.82
CA ARG A 210 5.45 8.30 -19.24
C ARG A 210 4.97 9.69 -19.62
N PHE A 211 4.55 10.49 -18.65
CA PHE A 211 4.14 11.88 -18.86
C PHE A 211 5.21 12.90 -18.44
N GLY A 212 6.29 12.48 -17.80
CA GLY A 212 7.26 13.39 -17.21
C GLY A 212 8.50 12.69 -16.69
N ASN A 213 9.22 13.32 -15.77
CA ASN A 213 10.40 12.73 -15.16
C ASN A 213 10.45 13.05 -13.67
N PHE A 214 10.81 12.05 -12.88
CA PHE A 214 11.24 12.22 -11.50
C PHE A 214 12.71 12.61 -11.47
N SER A 215 13.03 13.72 -10.80
CA SER A 215 14.42 14.05 -10.47
C SER A 215 14.89 13.35 -9.20
N GLU A 216 13.96 13.02 -8.30
CA GLU A 216 14.20 12.23 -7.10
C GLU A 216 12.96 11.40 -6.76
N LEU A 217 13.22 10.24 -6.16
CA LEU A 217 12.29 9.35 -5.46
C LEU A 217 13.07 8.77 -4.29
N TYR A 218 12.38 8.29 -3.27
CA TYR A 218 13.02 7.83 -2.04
C TYR A 218 12.59 6.40 -1.73
N LYS A 219 13.47 5.58 -1.17
CA LYS A 219 13.11 4.24 -0.71
C LYS A 219 12.32 4.36 0.60
N GLY A 220 11.35 3.48 0.76
CA GLY A 220 10.43 3.47 1.88
C GLY A 220 9.87 2.09 2.15
N TYR A 221 9.11 1.98 3.23
CA TYR A 221 8.35 0.78 3.55
C TYR A 221 6.93 1.18 3.96
N SER A 222 5.98 0.23 3.89
CA SER A 222 4.71 0.36 4.61
C SER A 222 4.90 0.27 6.13
N SER A 223 3.82 0.16 6.90
CA SER A 223 3.91 0.08 8.35
C SER A 223 4.60 -1.19 8.85
N PHE A 224 4.90 -1.22 10.14
CA PHE A 224 5.38 -2.41 10.81
C PHE A 224 4.23 -3.34 11.14
N GLY A 225 4.39 -4.60 10.74
CA GLY A 225 3.40 -5.63 11.00
C GLY A 225 2.30 -5.73 9.94
N ASP A 226 2.34 -4.89 8.90
CA ASP A 226 1.63 -5.12 7.62
C ASP A 226 2.55 -5.81 6.58
N HIS A 227 3.56 -6.52 7.10
CA HIS A 227 4.64 -7.17 6.37
C HIS A 227 5.80 -6.27 5.89
N ASP A 228 5.77 -4.97 6.17
CA ASP A 228 6.85 -4.02 5.84
C ASP A 228 7.20 -4.12 4.35
N ILE A 229 6.23 -3.87 3.47
CA ILE A 229 6.41 -4.03 2.04
C ILE A 229 7.35 -2.93 1.52
N PRO A 230 8.34 -3.26 0.66
CA PRO A 230 9.19 -2.24 0.04
C PRO A 230 8.37 -1.34 -0.88
N THR A 231 8.58 -0.03 -0.79
CA THR A 231 7.89 0.97 -1.61
C THR A 231 8.79 2.17 -1.91
N ILE A 232 8.31 3.09 -2.74
CA ILE A 232 8.95 4.39 -2.96
C ILE A 232 8.12 5.50 -2.31
N TYR A 233 8.78 6.53 -1.81
CA TYR A 233 8.14 7.78 -1.38
C TYR A 233 8.39 8.88 -2.42
N TRP A 234 7.41 9.77 -2.54
CA TRP A 234 7.47 10.91 -3.46
C TRP A 234 8.46 12.00 -3.02
N ALA A 235 8.75 12.04 -1.73
CA ALA A 235 9.68 12.93 -1.03
C ALA A 235 10.25 12.18 0.20
N PRO A 236 11.27 12.70 0.91
CA PRO A 236 11.63 12.14 2.21
C PRO A 236 10.44 12.25 3.17
N SER A 237 10.16 11.19 3.92
CA SER A 237 8.98 11.10 4.76
C SER A 237 9.30 11.13 6.25
N HIS A 238 8.39 11.71 7.03
CA HIS A 238 8.42 11.72 8.49
C HIS A 238 7.98 10.36 9.05
N TYR A 239 8.86 9.36 9.03
CA TYR A 239 8.52 7.98 9.37
C TYR A 239 8.41 7.68 10.88
N ASN A 240 8.81 8.61 11.76
CA ASN A 240 8.72 8.43 13.23
C ASN A 240 7.68 9.32 13.92
N GLN A 241 6.96 10.15 13.17
CA GLN A 241 6.05 11.14 13.76
C GLN A 241 4.79 11.31 12.91
N SER A 242 3.79 11.99 13.49
CA SER A 242 2.60 12.35 12.73
C SER A 242 2.79 13.69 12.01
N ALA A 243 2.66 13.70 10.68
CA ALA A 243 2.77 14.89 9.85
C ALA A 243 2.08 14.68 8.48
N GLU A 244 2.23 15.64 7.56
CA GLU A 244 1.88 15.50 6.16
C GLU A 244 3.08 15.87 5.29
N ASP A 245 3.54 14.90 4.50
CA ASP A 245 4.58 15.13 3.52
C ASP A 245 3.93 15.52 2.19
N LEU A 246 4.09 16.80 1.84
CA LEU A 246 3.47 17.40 0.68
C LEU A 246 4.50 17.67 -0.42
N GLY A 247 4.11 17.43 -1.65
CA GLY A 247 4.95 17.67 -2.82
C GLY A 247 5.83 16.50 -3.20
N ASN A 248 6.59 16.72 -4.27
CA ASN A 248 7.38 15.70 -4.94
C ASN A 248 8.46 16.37 -5.81
N PHE A 249 9.30 15.54 -6.41
CA PHE A 249 10.35 15.96 -7.34
C PHE A 249 10.05 15.59 -8.79
N TYR A 250 8.78 15.65 -9.18
CA TYR A 250 8.29 15.33 -10.52
C TYR A 250 8.09 16.57 -11.39
N SER A 251 8.40 16.45 -12.69
CA SER A 251 8.17 17.50 -13.68
C SER A 251 7.58 16.93 -14.97
N SER A 252 6.61 17.65 -15.53
CA SER A 252 5.91 17.23 -16.75
C SER A 252 5.42 18.43 -17.55
N LYS A 253 5.35 18.27 -18.88
CA LYS A 253 4.70 19.22 -19.79
C LYS A 253 3.21 18.92 -20.03
N TYR A 254 2.72 17.77 -19.56
CA TYR A 254 1.35 17.29 -19.80
C TYR A 254 0.46 17.45 -18.58
N ILE A 255 0.98 17.07 -17.41
CA ILE A 255 0.21 17.03 -16.16
C ILE A 255 0.97 17.70 -15.01
N ASN A 256 0.27 18.00 -13.93
CA ASN A 256 0.88 18.22 -12.61
C ASN A 256 0.73 16.96 -11.76
N PHE A 257 1.60 16.78 -10.78
CA PHE A 257 1.43 15.77 -9.75
C PHE A 257 1.37 16.44 -8.38
N ILE A 258 0.24 16.29 -7.70
CA ILE A 258 -0.05 16.83 -6.37
C ILE A 258 -0.11 15.64 -5.42
N SER A 259 0.97 15.44 -4.65
CA SER A 259 1.11 14.32 -3.73
C SER A 259 0.93 14.77 -2.29
N ILE A 260 0.00 14.13 -1.58
CA ILE A 260 -0.33 14.34 -0.18
C ILE A 260 -0.10 13.02 0.54
N GLU A 261 0.91 12.97 1.42
CA GLU A 261 1.14 11.82 2.28
C GLU A 261 0.82 12.10 3.72
N ASP A 262 -0.18 11.40 4.27
CA ASP A 262 -0.36 11.31 5.71
C ASP A 262 0.74 10.44 6.31
N THR A 263 1.44 10.97 7.30
CA THR A 263 2.47 10.21 8.00
C THR A 263 2.11 9.97 9.44
N LEU A 264 2.46 8.77 9.88
CA LEU A 264 2.40 8.30 11.25
C LEU A 264 3.66 7.45 11.48
N PRO A 265 4.07 7.25 12.75
CA PRO A 265 5.19 6.38 13.05
C PRO A 265 4.96 5.01 12.40
N ILE A 266 5.86 4.59 11.50
CA ILE A 266 5.69 3.31 10.78
C ILE A 266 5.64 2.12 11.74
N THR A 267 6.19 2.26 12.94
CA THR A 267 6.08 1.28 14.04
C THR A 267 4.66 1.09 14.59
N GLY A 268 3.72 1.98 14.25
CA GLY A 268 2.36 2.03 14.81
C GLY A 268 1.31 1.21 14.05
N GLY A 269 1.70 0.52 12.98
CA GLY A 269 0.77 -0.16 12.06
C GLY A 269 0.06 0.82 11.13
N PHE A 270 -0.77 0.29 10.21
CA PHE A 270 -1.55 1.13 9.29
C PHE A 270 -2.58 1.96 10.05
N GLN A 271 -2.45 3.27 9.91
CA GLN A 271 -3.40 4.25 10.42
C GLN A 271 -3.46 5.42 9.44
N LEU A 272 -4.65 6.00 9.29
CA LEU A 272 -4.84 7.27 8.59
C LEU A 272 -5.35 8.28 9.61
N ASN A 273 -4.74 9.45 9.68
CA ASN A 273 -5.28 10.53 10.50
C ASN A 273 -6.71 10.89 10.04
N PRO A 274 -7.60 11.35 10.94
CA PRO A 274 -8.91 11.84 10.55
C PRO A 274 -8.78 12.89 9.43
N MET A 275 -9.65 12.83 8.43
CA MET A 275 -9.61 13.75 7.28
C MET A 275 -9.60 15.23 7.70
N SER A 276 -10.24 15.58 8.82
CA SER A 276 -10.22 16.94 9.39
C SER A 276 -8.84 17.35 9.93
N THR A 277 -8.07 16.41 10.49
CA THR A 277 -6.69 16.65 10.91
C THR A 277 -5.81 16.91 9.70
N ILE A 278 -5.90 16.05 8.67
CA ILE A 278 -5.15 16.20 7.42
C ILE A 278 -5.50 17.56 6.77
N GLN A 279 -6.80 17.89 6.67
CA GLN A 279 -7.26 19.18 6.15
C GLN A 279 -6.65 20.35 6.94
N SER A 280 -6.69 20.30 8.27
CA SER A 280 -6.18 21.39 9.11
C SER A 280 -4.68 21.62 8.90
N ARG A 281 -3.90 20.56 8.71
CA ARG A 281 -2.45 20.66 8.52
C ARG A 281 -2.08 21.09 7.11
N ILE A 282 -2.83 20.65 6.09
CA ILE A 282 -2.73 21.20 4.73
C ILE A 282 -3.06 22.69 4.73
N ASN A 283 -4.15 23.10 5.39
CA ASN A 283 -4.53 24.51 5.51
C ASN A 283 -3.44 25.37 6.16
N ALA A 284 -2.72 24.82 7.14
CA ALA A 284 -1.63 25.52 7.82
C ALA A 284 -0.44 25.85 6.88
N THR A 285 -0.32 25.18 5.73
CA THR A 285 0.71 25.48 4.72
C THR A 285 0.46 26.78 3.98
N ASN A 286 -0.79 27.27 3.96
CA ASN A 286 -1.25 28.38 3.13
C ASN A 286 -1.00 28.19 1.62
N ASN A 287 -0.84 26.95 1.15
CA ASN A 287 -0.70 26.65 -0.28
C ASN A 287 -2.07 26.34 -0.89
N SER A 288 -2.61 27.29 -1.67
CA SER A 288 -3.95 27.18 -2.25
C SER A 288 -4.14 25.95 -3.15
N ILE A 289 -3.09 25.50 -3.88
CA ILE A 289 -3.22 24.31 -4.75
C ILE A 289 -3.51 23.06 -3.92
N TYR A 290 -2.81 22.87 -2.81
CA TYR A 290 -2.98 21.70 -1.95
C TYR A 290 -4.28 21.78 -1.14
N ILE A 291 -4.65 22.98 -0.69
CA ILE A 291 -5.93 23.24 -0.01
C ILE A 291 -7.08 22.90 -0.96
N ASP A 292 -7.10 23.47 -2.17
CA ASP A 292 -8.17 23.25 -3.14
C ASP A 292 -8.21 21.79 -3.64
N ALA A 293 -7.05 21.14 -3.79
CA ALA A 293 -6.98 19.72 -4.16
C ALA A 293 -7.57 18.82 -3.07
N PHE A 294 -7.30 19.11 -1.80
CA PHE A 294 -7.87 18.34 -0.69
C PHE A 294 -9.35 18.66 -0.48
N ASP A 295 -9.77 19.91 -0.67
CA ASP A 295 -11.17 20.31 -0.65
C ASP A 295 -11.96 19.65 -1.78
N LEU A 296 -11.36 19.41 -2.95
CA LEU A 296 -11.94 18.57 -4.00
C LEU A 296 -12.19 17.14 -3.49
N ILE A 297 -11.18 16.50 -2.87
CA ILE A 297 -11.34 15.14 -2.29
C ILE A 297 -12.51 15.10 -1.31
N LEU A 298 -12.59 16.07 -0.39
CA LEU A 298 -13.67 16.17 0.60
C LEU A 298 -15.03 16.44 -0.06
N GLY A 299 -15.07 17.35 -1.04
CA GLY A 299 -16.29 17.76 -1.73
C GLY A 299 -16.91 16.65 -2.58
N LEU A 300 -16.09 15.73 -3.10
CA LEU A 300 -16.58 14.55 -3.83
C LEU A 300 -17.30 13.55 -2.92
N ASN A 301 -17.01 13.56 -1.61
CA ASN A 301 -17.66 12.74 -0.58
C ASN A 301 -17.79 11.25 -0.98
N ASN A 302 -16.72 10.72 -1.56
CA ASN A 302 -16.65 9.37 -2.12
C ASN A 302 -15.33 8.68 -1.76
N PHE A 303 -14.66 9.13 -0.69
CA PHE A 303 -13.44 8.54 -0.19
C PHE A 303 -13.74 7.15 0.41
N GLU A 304 -13.14 6.11 -0.15
CA GLU A 304 -13.32 4.71 0.28
C GLU A 304 -12.07 4.13 0.94
N GLY A 305 -10.91 4.76 0.75
CA GLY A 305 -9.68 4.42 1.45
C GLY A 305 -8.45 5.08 0.85
N THR A 306 -7.26 4.62 1.23
CA THR A 306 -6.00 5.00 0.60
C THR A 306 -5.38 3.81 -0.14
N PRO A 307 -4.68 4.01 -1.27
CA PRO A 307 -4.42 5.30 -1.91
C PRO A 307 -5.66 5.83 -2.63
N TYR A 308 -6.04 7.09 -2.36
CA TYR A 308 -7.09 7.77 -3.10
C TYR A 308 -6.44 8.60 -4.20
N THR A 309 -6.86 8.42 -5.46
CA THR A 309 -6.19 9.09 -6.58
C THR A 309 -7.17 9.67 -7.58
N ILE A 310 -6.81 10.83 -8.15
CA ILE A 310 -7.54 11.43 -9.27
C ILE A 310 -6.56 11.57 -10.41
N TRP A 311 -6.77 10.83 -11.49
CA TRP A 311 -6.00 10.86 -12.73
C TRP A 311 -6.73 11.73 -13.75
N GLY A 312 -6.57 13.05 -13.60
CA GLY A 312 -7.25 14.00 -14.46
C GLY A 312 -8.74 14.06 -14.17
N LYS A 313 -9.57 13.43 -15.02
CA LYS A 313 -11.02 13.32 -14.84
C LYS A 313 -11.45 12.03 -14.15
N TYR A 314 -10.55 11.08 -13.90
CA TYR A 314 -10.92 9.76 -13.39
C TYR A 314 -10.48 9.62 -11.95
N ASN A 315 -11.41 9.35 -11.06
CA ASN A 315 -11.19 9.24 -9.64
C ASN A 315 -11.24 7.77 -9.22
N VAL A 316 -10.14 7.30 -8.65
CA VAL A 316 -9.99 6.00 -8.02
C VAL A 316 -10.16 6.20 -6.52
N LEU A 317 -11.22 5.63 -5.96
CA LEU A 317 -11.76 5.99 -4.63
C LEU A 317 -10.93 5.47 -3.45
N GLY A 318 -9.87 4.72 -3.72
CA GLY A 318 -9.09 4.02 -2.73
C GLY A 318 -9.75 2.74 -2.23
N ALA A 319 -9.06 2.06 -1.31
CA ALA A 319 -9.34 0.67 -0.96
C ALA A 319 -9.24 -0.28 -2.16
N ASP A 320 -8.35 0.05 -3.10
CA ASP A 320 -8.05 -0.76 -4.27
C ASP A 320 -7.58 -2.14 -3.80
N ASP A 321 -8.45 -3.15 -3.93
CA ASP A 321 -8.12 -4.58 -3.81
C ASP A 321 -7.33 -5.07 -5.04
N ALA A 322 -6.68 -4.14 -5.75
CA ALA A 322 -5.81 -4.41 -6.87
C ALA A 322 -4.53 -5.03 -6.29
N ASP A 323 -4.53 -6.35 -6.28
CA ASP A 323 -3.44 -7.24 -5.84
C ASP A 323 -2.32 -7.19 -6.89
N PHE A 324 -1.52 -6.11 -6.86
CA PHE A 324 -0.31 -5.96 -7.67
C PHE A 324 0.86 -6.81 -7.14
N GLY A 325 0.72 -7.50 -6.00
CA GLY A 325 1.81 -8.34 -5.50
C GLY A 325 1.56 -9.25 -4.30
N PHE A 326 0.35 -9.40 -3.77
CA PHE A 326 0.01 -10.26 -2.61
C PHE A 326 -0.30 -11.73 -2.93
N LYS A 327 -0.48 -12.12 -4.20
CA LYS A 327 -0.55 -13.54 -4.55
C LYS A 327 0.83 -14.19 -4.54
N SER A 328 0.93 -15.37 -3.91
CA SER A 328 2.06 -16.26 -4.16
C SER A 328 2.02 -16.67 -5.63
N GLU A 329 3.01 -16.25 -6.41
CA GLU A 329 3.11 -16.64 -7.81
C GLU A 329 3.14 -18.18 -7.91
N PRO A 330 2.42 -18.79 -8.87
CA PRO A 330 2.50 -20.23 -9.12
C PRO A 330 3.93 -20.72 -9.41
N SER A 331 4.80 -19.81 -9.84
CA SER A 331 6.22 -19.99 -10.17
C SER A 331 7.15 -20.19 -8.96
N GLY A 332 6.65 -19.98 -7.73
CA GLY A 332 7.47 -19.99 -6.52
C GLY A 332 8.20 -18.68 -6.23
N ASN A 333 7.95 -17.62 -7.02
CA ASN A 333 8.39 -16.27 -6.68
C ASN A 333 7.59 -15.73 -5.49
N PRO A 334 8.25 -15.09 -4.53
CA PRO A 334 7.56 -14.64 -3.35
C PRO A 334 6.89 -13.30 -3.63
N SER A 335 5.69 -13.13 -3.08
CA SER A 335 4.87 -11.91 -3.10
C SER A 335 5.63 -10.69 -2.56
N ILE A 336 5.14 -9.47 -2.83
CA ILE A 336 5.88 -8.22 -2.60
C ILE A 336 6.36 -8.09 -1.15
N GLU A 337 5.61 -8.65 -0.20
CA GLU A 337 5.96 -8.68 1.21
C GLU A 337 7.19 -9.50 1.56
N TYR A 338 7.79 -10.22 0.61
CA TYR A 338 9.04 -10.95 0.77
C TYR A 338 10.17 -10.39 -0.08
N LYS A 339 9.90 -9.34 -0.87
CA LYS A 339 10.90 -8.73 -1.74
C LYS A 339 11.71 -7.66 -0.99
N THR A 340 12.90 -7.39 -1.50
CA THR A 340 13.67 -6.18 -1.17
C THR A 340 13.43 -5.14 -2.25
N HIS A 341 13.79 -3.87 -2.01
CA HIS A 341 13.82 -2.84 -3.04
C HIS A 341 14.53 -3.30 -4.32
N ASN A 342 15.71 -3.92 -4.19
CA ASN A 342 16.47 -4.40 -5.35
C ASN A 342 15.72 -5.47 -6.13
N MET A 343 15.06 -6.40 -5.44
CA MET A 343 14.25 -7.43 -6.11
C MET A 343 13.05 -6.82 -6.84
N VAL A 344 12.43 -5.78 -6.28
CA VAL A 344 11.35 -5.04 -6.97
C VAL A 344 11.90 -4.31 -8.19
N PHE A 345 13.04 -3.60 -8.06
CA PHE A 345 13.69 -2.94 -9.20
C PHE A 345 14.08 -3.92 -10.30
N ASP A 346 14.66 -5.06 -9.95
CA ASP A 346 15.06 -6.09 -10.91
C ASP A 346 13.82 -6.58 -11.68
N ASN A 347 12.72 -6.92 -10.97
CA ASN A 347 11.47 -7.37 -11.57
C ASN A 347 10.81 -6.33 -12.49
N ILE A 348 10.89 -5.04 -12.19
CA ILE A 348 10.25 -3.98 -12.99
C ILE A 348 11.16 -3.52 -14.15
N SER A 349 12.48 -3.60 -13.99
CA SER A 349 13.44 -3.18 -15.01
C SER A 349 13.38 -4.03 -16.27
N HIS A 350 13.06 -5.32 -16.11
CA HIS A 350 12.91 -6.30 -17.18
C HIS A 350 11.80 -7.27 -16.78
N PRO A 351 10.52 -6.90 -16.97
CA PRO A 351 9.40 -7.73 -16.52
C PRO A 351 9.40 -9.05 -17.28
N ASP A 352 9.68 -10.13 -16.55
CA ASP A 352 9.49 -11.51 -16.97
C ASP A 352 8.68 -12.31 -15.94
N SER A 353 8.21 -11.62 -14.90
CA SER A 353 7.41 -12.14 -13.80
C SER A 353 5.99 -11.60 -13.86
N GLU A 354 5.05 -12.34 -13.28
CA GLU A 354 3.66 -11.90 -13.13
C GLU A 354 3.59 -10.59 -12.34
N PHE A 355 4.36 -10.48 -11.24
CA PHE A 355 4.51 -9.23 -10.49
C PHE A 355 4.94 -8.06 -11.39
N GLY A 356 6.02 -8.23 -12.17
CA GLY A 356 6.53 -7.16 -13.04
C GLY A 356 5.46 -6.69 -14.03
N TYR A 357 4.77 -7.61 -14.70
CA TYR A 357 3.71 -7.25 -15.65
C TYR A 357 2.45 -6.69 -14.99
N LEU A 358 2.10 -7.09 -13.77
CA LEU A 358 1.00 -6.48 -13.01
C LEU A 358 1.26 -5.00 -12.72
N GLU A 359 2.49 -4.62 -12.38
CA GLU A 359 2.85 -3.21 -12.16
C GLU A 359 2.72 -2.37 -13.45
N TYR A 360 3.16 -2.91 -14.59
CA TYR A 360 2.95 -2.25 -15.89
C TYR A 360 1.46 -2.20 -16.28
N ALA A 361 0.69 -3.25 -15.99
CA ALA A 361 -0.73 -3.30 -16.27
C ALA A 361 -1.51 -2.25 -15.44
N GLY A 362 -1.19 -2.11 -14.15
CA GLY A 362 -1.71 -1.02 -13.32
C GLY A 362 -1.34 0.35 -13.89
N ALA A 363 -0.09 0.50 -14.34
CA ALA A 363 0.38 1.72 -14.97
C ALA A 363 -0.40 2.05 -16.26
N ASP A 364 -0.71 1.07 -17.10
CA ASP A 364 -1.45 1.26 -18.35
C ASP A 364 -2.86 1.82 -18.12
N LEU A 365 -3.53 1.44 -17.04
CA LEU A 365 -4.85 1.98 -16.71
C LEU A 365 -4.76 3.42 -16.23
N TYR A 366 -3.79 3.75 -15.39
CA TYR A 366 -3.51 5.13 -15.02
C TYR A 366 -3.12 5.99 -16.24
N ILE A 367 -2.36 5.42 -17.18
CA ILE A 367 -2.02 6.05 -18.45
C ILE A 367 -3.29 6.28 -19.29
N ALA A 368 -4.16 5.29 -19.45
CA ALA A 368 -5.40 5.42 -20.21
C ALA A 368 -6.32 6.50 -19.64
N MET A 369 -6.53 6.55 -18.32
CA MET A 369 -7.27 7.63 -17.64
C MET A 369 -6.68 9.01 -17.94
N THR A 370 -5.35 9.11 -17.88
CA THR A 370 -4.64 10.37 -18.13
C THR A 370 -4.72 10.79 -19.59
N CYS A 371 -4.50 9.86 -20.52
CA CYS A 371 -4.57 10.07 -21.96
C CYS A 371 -5.94 10.57 -22.40
N ALA A 372 -7.02 9.95 -21.90
CA ALA A 372 -8.39 10.41 -22.12
C ALA A 372 -8.62 11.83 -21.59
N THR A 373 -7.99 12.19 -20.47
CA THR A 373 -8.08 13.56 -19.92
C THR A 373 -7.33 14.59 -20.78
N ILE A 374 -6.14 14.26 -21.27
CA ILE A 374 -5.27 15.19 -22.03
C ILE A 374 -5.48 15.13 -23.54
N ASN A 375 -6.57 14.51 -24.00
CA ASN A 375 -6.90 14.28 -25.41
C ASN A 375 -5.75 13.60 -26.18
N ASN A 376 -5.15 12.57 -25.59
CA ASN A 376 -4.14 11.72 -26.23
C ASN A 376 -2.89 12.49 -26.75
N THR A 377 -2.51 13.60 -26.10
CA THR A 377 -1.42 14.48 -26.56
C THR A 377 0.01 14.03 -26.17
N ALA A 378 0.14 13.04 -25.28
CA ALA A 378 1.45 12.48 -24.91
C ALA A 378 1.84 11.28 -25.80
N PRO A 379 3.15 11.06 -26.10
CA PRO A 379 3.61 9.97 -26.95
C PRO A 379 3.11 8.59 -26.53
N ILE A 380 3.10 8.30 -25.22
CA ILE A 380 2.65 7.02 -24.68
C ILE A 380 1.19 6.71 -25.06
N CYS A 381 0.36 7.74 -25.22
CA CYS A 381 -1.05 7.59 -25.60
C CYS A 381 -1.23 7.01 -27.02
N SER A 382 -0.17 7.03 -27.83
CA SER A 382 -0.17 6.46 -29.19
C SER A 382 0.19 4.97 -29.20
N LEU A 383 0.55 4.35 -28.07
CA LEU A 383 0.73 2.91 -28.00
C LEU A 383 -0.59 2.21 -28.34
N PRO A 384 -0.61 1.22 -29.26
CA PRO A 384 -1.84 0.57 -29.71
C PRO A 384 -2.73 0.02 -28.60
N VAL A 385 -2.15 -0.36 -27.46
CA VAL A 385 -2.92 -0.87 -26.32
C VAL A 385 -3.70 0.22 -25.59
N ILE A 386 -3.19 1.45 -25.51
CA ILE A 386 -3.79 2.50 -24.67
C ILE A 386 -5.20 2.89 -25.15
N PRO A 387 -5.46 3.25 -26.43
CA PRO A 387 -6.83 3.55 -26.88
C PRO A 387 -7.80 2.36 -26.76
N LYS A 388 -7.28 1.12 -26.79
CA LYS A 388 -8.10 -0.08 -26.56
C LYS A 388 -8.52 -0.16 -25.10
N LEU A 389 -7.61 0.11 -24.17
CA LEU A 389 -7.92 0.18 -22.73
C LEU A 389 -8.86 1.33 -22.42
N GLU A 390 -8.66 2.53 -23.00
CA GLU A 390 -9.60 3.64 -22.82
C GLU A 390 -11.02 3.23 -23.28
N SER A 391 -11.14 2.51 -24.39
CA SER A 391 -12.42 2.00 -24.90
C SER A 391 -13.00 0.87 -24.03
N TYR A 392 -12.15 -0.05 -23.58
CA TYR A 392 -12.52 -1.22 -22.79
C TYR A 392 -13.07 -0.82 -21.41
N GLU A 393 -12.45 0.18 -20.78
CA GLU A 393 -12.82 0.71 -19.47
C GLU A 393 -13.85 1.85 -19.53
N GLY A 394 -14.20 2.32 -20.72
CA GLY A 394 -15.19 3.39 -20.91
C GLY A 394 -14.68 4.78 -20.54
N TYR A 395 -13.39 5.05 -20.72
CA TYR A 395 -12.81 6.37 -20.49
C TYR A 395 -13.12 7.35 -21.62
N ASN A 396 -13.38 6.89 -22.85
CA ASN A 396 -13.64 7.71 -24.04
C ASN A 396 -14.83 8.67 -23.94
#